data_AF-P30155-F1
#
_entry.id   AF-P30155-F1
#
_cell.length_a   1.000
_cell.length_b   1.000
_cell.length_c   1.000
_cell.angle_alpha   90.00
_cell.angle_beta   90.00
_cell.angle_gamma   90.00
#
_symmetry.space_group_name_H-M   'P 1'
#
loop_
_entity.id
_entity.type
_entity.pdbx_description
1 polymer ?
#
loop_
_entity_poly.entity_id
_entity_poly.type
_entity_poly.pdbx_seq_one_letter_code
_entity_poly.pdbx_strand_id
1 'polypeptide(L)'
;MAVSFSLVGAFKGLSLASSSSFLKGDFGAAFPVAPKFSVSFPLKSPLTIESAHKKGAGSTKNGRDSPGQRLGVKIFGDQVAKPGSIIVRQRGTKFHPGKNVGLGKDHTIFSLIDGLVKFEKFGPDRKKISVYPREVQPENPNSYRNRKRESFRLQRERRKARREGVILQSSVDTCFCCC
;
A
#
# COMPACT_ATOMS: atom_id res chain seq x y z
N MET A 1 -11.85 -55.36 -15.31
CA MET A 1 -12.16 -54.96 -13.91
C MET A 1 -12.18 -53.44 -13.84
N ALA A 2 -13.35 -52.84 -14.02
CA ALA A 2 -13.56 -51.40 -14.00
C ALA A 2 -14.21 -51.00 -12.67
N VAL A 3 -13.66 -49.99 -11.99
CA VAL A 3 -14.26 -49.35 -10.82
C VAL A 3 -14.19 -47.84 -11.03
N SER A 4 -15.30 -47.26 -11.46
CA SER A 4 -15.57 -45.83 -11.47
C SER A 4 -16.14 -45.43 -10.10
N PHE A 5 -15.55 -44.42 -9.46
CA PHE A 5 -16.13 -43.75 -8.30
C PHE A 5 -16.29 -42.27 -8.62
N SER A 6 -17.54 -41.83 -8.71
CA SER A 6 -17.93 -40.42 -8.79
C SER A 6 -18.14 -39.89 -7.37
N LEU A 7 -17.49 -38.78 -7.00
CA LEU A 7 -17.72 -38.09 -5.73
C LEU A 7 -18.21 -36.67 -6.00
N VAL A 8 -19.51 -36.48 -5.74
CA VAL A 8 -20.20 -35.19 -5.68
C VAL A 8 -19.92 -34.58 -4.31
N GLY A 9 -19.43 -33.33 -4.26
CA GLY A 9 -19.21 -32.56 -3.04
C GLY A 9 -19.96 -31.24 -3.09
N ALA A 10 -20.94 -31.10 -2.20
CA ALA A 10 -21.90 -30.01 -2.11
C ALA A 10 -21.29 -28.69 -1.59
N PHE A 11 -21.76 -27.56 -2.14
CA PHE A 11 -21.60 -26.21 -1.61
C PHE A 11 -22.44 -26.03 -0.34
N LYS A 12 -21.86 -25.48 0.73
CA LYS A 12 -22.57 -24.93 1.90
C LYS A 12 -22.13 -23.48 2.11
N GLY A 13 -23.08 -22.57 1.95
CA GLY A 13 -22.92 -21.14 2.21
C GLY A 13 -22.82 -20.82 3.71
N LEU A 14 -22.16 -19.71 4.01
CA LEU A 14 -22.10 -19.06 5.31
C LEU A 14 -22.59 -17.62 5.13
N SER A 15 -23.76 -17.32 5.70
CA SER A 15 -24.27 -15.98 5.94
C SER A 15 -23.88 -15.53 7.34
N LEU A 16 -23.36 -14.31 7.48
CA LEU A 16 -23.37 -13.57 8.75
C LEU A 16 -23.83 -12.14 8.47
N ALA A 17 -25.01 -11.82 9.00
CA ALA A 17 -25.57 -10.48 9.11
C ALA A 17 -25.51 -10.06 10.60
N SER A 18 -25.12 -8.81 10.86
CA SER A 18 -25.27 -8.08 12.14
C SER A 18 -25.03 -6.58 11.81
N SER A 19 -26.05 -5.74 11.59
CA SER A 19 -26.89 -5.00 12.56
C SER A 19 -26.18 -3.83 13.27
N SER A 20 -26.38 -2.58 12.82
CA SER A 20 -26.43 -1.34 13.67
C SER A 20 -26.78 -0.05 12.89
N SER A 21 -28.08 0.13 12.61
CA SER A 21 -28.97 1.26 12.94
C SER A 21 -28.52 2.73 13.23
N PHE A 22 -29.43 3.67 12.82
CA PHE A 22 -29.75 5.03 13.37
C PHE A 22 -28.81 6.20 12.97
N LEU A 23 -29.18 7.42 12.56
CA LEU A 23 -30.40 8.26 12.58
C LEU A 23 -30.26 9.34 11.47
N LYS A 24 -31.38 9.75 10.86
CA LYS A 24 -31.52 10.92 9.96
C LYS A 24 -32.70 11.74 10.47
N GLY A 25 -32.52 13.04 10.67
CA GLY A 25 -33.56 13.95 11.15
C GLY A 25 -33.44 15.29 10.45
N ASP A 26 -34.34 15.52 9.49
CA ASP A 26 -34.66 16.82 8.91
C ASP A 26 -35.80 17.44 9.75
N PHE A 27 -35.66 18.71 10.17
CA PHE A 27 -36.77 19.54 10.66
C PHE A 27 -36.90 20.77 9.76
N GLY A 28 -38.01 20.82 9.02
CA GLY A 28 -38.44 21.97 8.26
C GLY A 28 -39.37 22.90 9.04
N ALA A 29 -39.95 23.83 8.28
CA ALA A 29 -40.98 24.82 8.62
C ALA A 29 -40.47 26.03 9.44
N ALA A 30 -40.92 27.27 9.28
CA ALA A 30 -41.79 27.99 8.32
C ALA A 30 -41.86 29.43 8.90
N PHE A 31 -41.45 30.47 8.16
CA PHE A 31 -42.29 31.63 7.75
C PHE A 31 -42.66 32.67 8.87
N PRO A 32 -43.15 33.91 8.55
CA PRO A 32 -42.31 35.10 8.26
C PRO A 32 -42.84 36.41 8.93
N VAL A 33 -42.34 37.59 8.48
CA VAL A 33 -43.00 38.94 8.51
C VAL A 33 -42.84 39.77 9.81
N ALA A 34 -41.93 40.75 9.90
CA ALA A 34 -41.96 42.18 9.47
C ALA A 34 -42.31 43.15 10.64
N PRO A 35 -42.23 44.50 10.48
CA PRO A 35 -40.98 45.26 10.62
C PRO A 35 -41.08 46.53 11.51
N LYS A 36 -39.89 47.07 11.85
CA LYS A 36 -39.51 48.51 11.96
C LYS A 36 -40.41 49.48 12.78
N PHE A 37 -39.97 49.77 14.00
CA PHE A 37 -39.97 51.09 14.64
C PHE A 37 -38.71 51.17 15.52
N SER A 38 -38.08 52.28 15.87
CA SER A 38 -37.86 53.60 15.30
C SER A 38 -36.95 54.32 16.32
N VAL A 39 -35.96 55.07 15.82
CA VAL A 39 -35.26 56.21 16.47
C VAL A 39 -34.47 55.96 17.76
N SER A 40 -33.14 56.13 17.70
CA SER A 40 -32.40 57.31 18.21
C SER A 40 -30.95 56.95 18.56
N PHE A 41 -29.99 57.48 17.78
CA PHE A 41 -28.56 57.60 18.13
C PHE A 41 -28.34 58.91 18.93
N PRO A 42 -27.13 59.28 19.37
CA PRO A 42 -26.01 58.55 19.98
C PRO A 42 -25.50 59.26 21.26
N LEU A 43 -24.92 58.54 22.22
CA LEU A 43 -23.92 59.15 23.11
C LEU A 43 -22.63 58.34 23.09
N LYS A 44 -21.57 58.99 22.61
CA LYS A 44 -20.19 58.54 22.70
C LYS A 44 -19.82 58.43 24.18
N SER A 45 -19.79 57.22 24.73
CA SER A 45 -19.08 56.94 25.97
C SER A 45 -17.56 56.91 25.68
N PRO A 46 -16.72 57.46 26.57
CA PRO A 46 -15.27 57.46 26.41
C PRO A 46 -14.73 56.03 26.26
N LEU A 47 -13.68 55.86 25.45
CA LEU A 47 -12.98 54.59 25.22
C LEU A 47 -12.25 54.17 26.50
N THR A 48 -12.99 53.65 27.48
CA THR A 48 -12.41 52.94 28.62
C THR A 48 -12.23 51.49 28.19
N ILE A 49 -10.98 51.07 27.95
CA ILE A 49 -10.65 49.65 27.79
C ILE A 49 -10.72 49.02 29.18
N GLU A 50 -11.93 48.86 29.70
CA GLU A 50 -12.18 48.14 30.95
C GLU A 50 -12.16 46.65 30.64
N SER A 51 -11.12 45.99 31.15
CA SER A 51 -10.91 44.54 31.12
C SER A 51 -10.87 43.89 29.74
N ALA A 52 -9.70 43.32 29.43
CA ALA A 52 -9.53 42.31 28.41
C ALA A 52 -10.39 41.07 28.75
N HIS A 53 -11.68 41.10 28.43
CA HIS A 53 -12.57 39.97 28.56
C HIS A 53 -12.58 39.20 27.23
N LYS A 54 -12.25 37.91 27.28
CA LYS A 54 -12.31 37.05 26.09
C LYS A 54 -13.78 36.77 25.79
N LYS A 55 -14.34 37.38 24.73
CA LYS A 55 -15.76 37.29 24.34
C LYS A 55 -16.23 35.94 23.77
N GLY A 56 -15.43 34.87 23.83
CA GLY A 56 -15.83 33.60 23.22
C GLY A 56 -14.83 32.48 23.44
N ALA A 57 -14.79 31.91 24.65
CA ALA A 57 -14.13 30.63 24.92
C ALA A 57 -15.05 29.47 24.48
N GLY A 58 -15.35 29.40 23.18
CA GLY A 58 -15.96 28.20 22.60
C GLY A 58 -14.94 27.07 22.57
N SER A 59 -15.38 25.81 22.73
CA SER A 59 -14.54 24.63 22.50
C SER A 59 -14.14 24.56 21.02
N THR A 60 -13.11 25.30 20.59
CA THR A 60 -12.55 25.15 19.25
C THR A 60 -11.76 23.84 19.21
N LYS A 61 -12.32 22.81 18.57
CA LYS A 61 -11.57 21.58 18.27
C LYS A 61 -10.59 21.88 17.14
N ASN A 62 -9.30 21.95 17.45
CA ASN A 62 -8.23 22.11 16.46
C ASN A 62 -8.00 20.78 15.73
N GLY A 63 -8.82 20.49 14.71
CA GLY A 63 -8.78 19.24 13.93
C GLY A 63 -8.17 19.38 12.53
N ARG A 64 -7.06 20.12 12.39
CA ARG A 64 -6.38 20.35 11.10
C ARG A 64 -5.02 19.68 11.08
N ASP A 65 -5.01 18.36 10.96
CA ASP A 65 -3.79 17.59 10.77
C ASP A 65 -3.52 17.31 9.29
N SER A 66 -2.26 17.40 8.90
CA SER A 66 -1.82 17.05 7.54
C SER A 66 -1.78 15.54 7.35
N PRO A 67 -2.02 15.02 6.14
CA PRO A 67 -1.85 13.58 5.88
C PRO A 67 -0.40 13.16 6.12
N GLY A 68 -0.23 11.96 6.68
CA GLY A 68 1.09 11.36 6.92
C GLY A 68 1.88 11.24 5.63
N GLN A 69 3.07 11.85 5.60
CA GLN A 69 3.94 11.81 4.43
C GLN A 69 4.62 10.45 4.35
N ARG A 70 4.61 9.82 3.17
CA ARG A 70 5.14 8.46 2.92
C ARG A 70 6.68 8.42 2.85
N LEU A 71 7.34 9.08 3.80
CA LEU A 71 8.78 9.13 4.00
C LEU A 71 9.29 7.80 4.56
N GLY A 72 10.61 7.70 4.76
CA GLY A 72 11.27 6.53 5.32
C GLY A 72 12.17 5.79 4.34
N VAL A 73 12.79 4.73 4.86
CA VAL A 73 13.64 3.80 4.11
C VAL A 73 12.77 2.96 3.19
N LYS A 74 13.21 2.81 1.93
CA LYS A 74 12.53 2.04 0.88
C LYS A 74 13.26 0.74 0.58
N ILE A 75 14.59 0.77 0.61
CA ILE A 75 15.46 -0.40 0.45
C ILE A 75 16.33 -0.50 1.71
N PHE A 76 16.26 -1.63 2.40
CA PHE A 76 17.06 -1.87 3.62
C PHE A 76 18.47 -2.42 3.27
N GLY A 77 19.28 -2.65 4.30
CA GLY A 77 20.61 -3.23 4.16
C GLY A 77 20.56 -4.62 3.52
N ASP A 78 21.58 -4.94 2.74
CA ASP A 78 21.78 -6.22 2.06
C ASP A 78 20.65 -6.59 1.09
N GLN A 79 19.88 -5.59 0.64
CA GLN A 79 18.91 -5.72 -0.44
C GLN A 79 19.44 -5.18 -1.75
N VAL A 80 18.92 -5.74 -2.85
CA VAL A 80 19.30 -5.36 -4.21
C VAL A 80 18.66 -4.03 -4.58
N ALA A 81 19.49 -3.05 -4.97
CA ALA A 81 19.06 -1.81 -5.58
C ALA A 81 19.35 -1.83 -7.08
N LYS A 82 18.44 -1.27 -7.89
CA LYS A 82 18.67 -1.00 -9.32
C LYS A 82 19.21 0.44 -9.49
N PRO A 83 19.92 0.79 -10.57
CA PRO A 83 20.25 2.18 -10.85
C PRO A 83 18.99 3.05 -10.85
N GLY A 84 19.06 4.24 -10.23
CA GLY A 84 17.93 5.16 -10.05
C GLY A 84 16.92 4.79 -8.97
N SER A 85 17.06 3.64 -8.29
CA SER A 85 16.14 3.26 -7.22
C SER A 85 16.29 4.17 -6.01
N ILE A 86 15.16 4.57 -5.43
CA ILE A 86 15.15 5.36 -4.19
C ILE A 86 15.45 4.44 -3.01
N ILE A 87 16.49 4.75 -2.23
CA ILE A 87 16.86 4.02 -1.02
C ILE A 87 16.15 4.63 0.19
N VAL A 88 16.17 5.96 0.33
CA VAL A 88 15.53 6.66 1.47
C VAL A 88 14.89 7.97 1.02
N ARG A 89 13.63 8.18 1.42
CA ARG A 89 12.97 9.49 1.38
C ARG A 89 12.96 10.09 2.79
N GLN A 90 13.55 11.26 2.99
CA GLN A 90 13.75 11.83 4.32
C GLN A 90 13.41 13.32 4.36
N ARG A 91 13.28 13.89 5.57
CA ARG A 91 13.37 15.33 5.80
C ARG A 91 14.73 15.61 6.43
N GLY A 92 15.46 16.54 5.82
CA GLY A 92 16.88 16.73 6.11
C GLY A 92 17.70 15.48 5.82
N THR A 93 18.95 15.46 6.26
CA THR A 93 19.90 14.37 6.05
C THR A 93 20.05 13.53 7.32
N LYS A 94 19.10 12.63 7.58
CA LYS A 94 19.26 11.59 8.63
C LYS A 94 20.32 10.58 8.23
N PHE A 95 20.34 10.26 6.93
CA PHE A 95 21.38 9.49 6.29
C PHE A 95 22.16 10.38 5.32
N HIS A 96 23.47 10.17 5.29
CA HIS A 96 24.38 10.83 4.35
C HIS A 96 24.66 9.96 3.13
N PRO A 97 24.87 10.55 1.95
CA PRO A 97 25.30 9.79 0.77
C PRO A 97 26.72 9.25 1.00
N GLY A 98 26.93 7.98 0.65
CA GLY A 98 28.22 7.30 0.66
C GLY A 98 28.72 7.07 -0.77
N LYS A 99 29.26 5.87 -1.03
CA LYS A 99 29.78 5.50 -2.37
C LYS A 99 28.65 5.00 -3.27
N ASN A 100 28.70 5.35 -4.56
CA ASN A 100 27.77 4.92 -5.62
C ASN A 100 26.30 5.29 -5.39
N VAL A 101 26.08 6.41 -4.71
CA VAL A 101 24.78 6.89 -4.27
C VAL A 101 24.70 8.40 -4.51
N GLY A 102 23.58 8.89 -5.04
CA GLY A 102 23.30 10.30 -5.26
C GLY A 102 22.36 10.89 -4.20
N LEU A 103 22.44 12.21 -4.01
CA LEU A 103 21.53 13.00 -3.17
C LEU A 103 20.67 13.89 -4.06
N GLY A 104 19.34 13.76 -3.95
CA GLY A 104 18.37 14.61 -4.65
C GLY A 104 18.13 15.95 -3.96
N LYS A 105 17.39 16.85 -4.63
CA LYS A 105 17.05 18.20 -4.14
C LYS A 105 16.36 18.19 -2.77
N ASP A 106 15.50 17.21 -2.51
CA ASP A 106 14.77 17.04 -1.26
C ASP A 106 15.52 16.15 -0.23
N HIS A 107 16.83 15.96 -0.42
CA HIS A 107 17.69 15.06 0.35
C HIS A 107 17.31 13.57 0.22
N THR A 108 16.52 13.21 -0.79
CA THR A 108 16.26 11.81 -1.15
C THR A 108 17.55 11.14 -1.61
N ILE A 109 17.79 9.93 -1.14
CA ILE A 109 18.98 9.15 -1.49
C ILE A 109 18.58 8.10 -2.54
N PHE A 110 19.31 8.05 -3.66
CA PHE A 110 19.09 7.11 -4.76
C PHE A 110 20.38 6.40 -5.19
N SER A 111 20.27 5.17 -5.68
CA SER A 111 21.40 4.37 -6.16
C SER A 111 21.84 4.78 -7.56
N LEU A 112 23.15 4.81 -7.81
CA LEU A 112 23.71 5.05 -9.15
C LEU A 112 24.01 3.75 -9.90
N ILE A 113 24.41 2.72 -9.15
CA ILE A 113 24.75 1.38 -9.69
C ILE A 113 23.74 0.34 -9.20
N ASP A 114 23.73 -0.81 -9.85
CA ASP A 114 23.14 -2.03 -9.31
C ASP A 114 24.04 -2.65 -8.23
N GLY A 115 23.43 -3.22 -7.20
CA GLY A 115 24.21 -3.79 -6.11
C GLY A 115 23.43 -3.96 -4.81
N LEU A 116 24.17 -4.25 -3.73
CA LEU A 116 23.64 -4.33 -2.38
C LEU A 116 23.81 -2.99 -1.65
N VAL A 117 22.75 -2.55 -0.98
CA VAL A 117 22.77 -1.36 -0.12
C VAL A 117 23.42 -1.71 1.22
N LYS A 118 24.38 -0.91 1.67
CA LYS A 118 25.01 -1.05 2.99
C LYS A 118 24.91 0.25 3.78
N PHE A 119 24.51 0.11 5.04
CA PHE A 119 24.46 1.22 6.00
C PHE A 119 25.72 1.17 6.85
N GLU A 120 26.49 2.26 6.85
CA GLU A 120 27.73 2.38 7.60
C GLU A 120 27.64 3.56 8.59
N LYS A 121 28.42 3.51 9.67
CA LYS A 121 28.56 4.67 10.56
C LYS A 121 29.38 5.78 9.86
N PHE A 122 29.00 7.03 10.11
CA PHE A 122 29.66 8.23 9.61
C PHE A 122 29.96 9.18 10.78
N GLY A 123 31.00 8.84 11.54
CA GLY A 123 31.30 9.49 12.83
C GLY A 123 30.55 8.83 14.00
N PRO A 124 30.42 9.53 15.14
CA PRO A 124 29.82 8.96 16.34
C PRO A 124 28.32 8.65 16.16
N ASP A 125 27.56 9.61 15.60
CA ASP A 125 26.09 9.53 15.63
C ASP A 125 25.45 9.29 14.24
N ARG A 126 26.11 9.73 13.17
CA ARG A 126 25.51 9.78 11.83
C ARG A 126 25.71 8.48 11.08
N LYS A 127 24.86 8.24 10.08
CA LYS A 127 24.93 7.05 9.21
C LYS A 127 25.08 7.49 7.76
N LYS A 128 25.87 6.75 6.99
CA LYS A 128 25.99 6.92 5.53
C LYS A 128 25.50 5.66 4.81
N ILE A 129 25.03 5.85 3.59
CA ILE A 129 24.50 4.78 2.74
C ILE A 129 25.40 4.64 1.52
N SER A 130 25.96 3.46 1.32
CA SER A 130 26.75 3.11 0.14
C SER A 130 26.09 1.96 -0.60
N VAL A 131 26.29 1.88 -1.92
CA VAL A 131 25.91 0.72 -2.72
C VAL A 131 27.17 0.03 -3.21
N TYR A 132 27.25 -1.28 -3.01
CA TYR A 132 28.35 -2.12 -3.46
C TYR A 132 27.88 -3.07 -4.55
N PRO A 133 28.64 -3.26 -5.64
CA PRO A 133 28.27 -4.22 -6.69
C PRO A 133 28.13 -5.62 -6.07
N ARG A 134 27.09 -6.35 -6.47
CA ARG A 134 26.80 -7.68 -5.96
C ARG A 134 27.25 -8.75 -6.95
N GLU A 135 28.09 -9.66 -6.49
CA GLU A 135 28.30 -10.93 -7.21
C GLU A 135 27.10 -11.85 -6.98
N VAL A 136 26.43 -12.24 -8.05
CA VAL A 136 25.29 -13.16 -7.98
C VAL A 136 25.83 -14.56 -7.70
N GLN A 137 25.67 -15.03 -6.46
CA GLN A 137 26.01 -16.41 -6.12
C GLN A 137 25.16 -17.37 -6.96
N PRO A 138 25.77 -18.43 -7.53
CA PRO A 138 25.06 -19.41 -8.34
C PRO A 138 24.00 -20.14 -7.49
N GLU A 139 22.82 -20.40 -8.05
CA GLU A 139 21.80 -21.16 -7.35
C GLU A 139 22.22 -22.62 -7.08
N ASN A 140 21.93 -23.10 -5.88
CA ASN A 140 22.07 -24.52 -5.56
C ASN A 140 20.98 -25.34 -6.28
N PRO A 141 21.32 -26.27 -7.19
CA PRO A 141 20.35 -27.05 -7.95
C PRO A 141 19.45 -27.91 -7.05
N ASN A 142 19.98 -28.42 -5.93
CA ASN A 142 19.30 -29.34 -5.03
C ASN A 142 18.43 -28.63 -3.97
N SER A 143 18.19 -27.32 -4.11
CA SER A 143 17.32 -26.59 -3.20
C SER A 143 15.86 -27.07 -3.25
N TYR A 144 15.20 -27.13 -2.08
CA TYR A 144 13.76 -27.37 -1.98
C TYR A 144 12.93 -26.44 -2.89
N ARG A 145 13.36 -25.17 -3.00
CA ARG A 145 12.73 -24.17 -3.88
C ARG A 145 12.74 -24.60 -5.34
N ASN A 146 13.86 -25.14 -5.82
CA ASN A 146 14.00 -25.61 -7.19
C ASN A 146 13.16 -26.86 -7.43
N ARG A 147 13.20 -27.85 -6.52
CA ARG A 147 12.35 -29.05 -6.60
C ARG A 147 10.85 -28.72 -6.67
N LYS A 148 10.39 -27.76 -5.87
CA LYS A 148 8.98 -27.31 -5.92
C LYS A 148 8.65 -26.55 -7.20
N ARG A 149 9.54 -25.67 -7.68
CA ARG A 149 9.37 -24.97 -8.98
C ARG A 149 9.21 -25.97 -10.13
N GLU A 150 10.09 -26.97 -10.22
CA GLU A 150 10.02 -28.01 -11.24
C GLU A 150 8.77 -28.89 -11.08
N SER A 151 8.38 -29.23 -9.85
CA SER A 151 7.13 -29.96 -9.61
C SER A 151 5.90 -29.22 -10.17
N PHE A 152 5.79 -27.91 -9.97
CA PHE A 152 4.66 -27.13 -10.51
C PHE A 152 4.71 -27.04 -12.04
N ARG A 153 5.90 -26.89 -12.63
CA ARG A 153 6.11 -26.91 -14.09
C ARG A 153 5.64 -28.24 -14.68
N LEU A 154 6.15 -29.35 -14.17
CA LEU A 154 5.81 -30.70 -14.63
C LEU A 154 4.33 -31.02 -14.44
N GLN A 155 3.70 -30.58 -13.34
CA GLN A 155 2.27 -30.76 -13.15
C GLN A 155 1.44 -30.02 -14.21
N ARG A 156 1.85 -28.80 -14.58
CA ARG A 156 1.19 -28.01 -15.64
C ARG A 156 1.34 -28.69 -17.01
N GLU A 157 2.56 -29.12 -17.34
CA GLU A 157 2.86 -29.82 -18.60
C GLU A 157 2.10 -31.15 -18.69
N ARG A 158 2.12 -31.98 -17.62
CA ARG A 158 1.36 -33.24 -17.55
C ARG A 158 -0.15 -33.03 -17.67
N ARG A 159 -0.70 -31.98 -17.05
CA ARG A 159 -2.14 -31.65 -17.15
C ARG A 159 -2.51 -31.20 -18.56
N LYS A 160 -1.67 -30.38 -19.21
CA LYS A 160 -1.85 -29.95 -20.60
C LYS A 160 -1.78 -31.13 -21.57
N ALA A 161 -0.75 -31.97 -21.44
CA ALA A 161 -0.56 -33.16 -22.26
C ALA A 161 -1.72 -34.16 -22.11
N ARG A 162 -2.25 -34.36 -20.89
CA ARG A 162 -3.46 -35.19 -20.69
C ARG A 162 -4.68 -34.64 -21.42
N ARG A 163 -4.86 -33.31 -21.46
CA ARG A 163 -5.97 -32.69 -22.19
C ARG A 163 -5.83 -32.82 -23.71
N GLU A 164 -4.63 -32.62 -24.24
CA GLU A 164 -4.33 -32.75 -25.67
C GLU A 164 -4.34 -34.22 -26.14
N GLY A 165 -3.83 -35.14 -25.32
CA GLY A 165 -3.88 -36.58 -25.59
C GLY A 165 -5.30 -37.14 -25.62
N VAL A 166 -6.20 -36.62 -24.77
CA VAL A 166 -7.63 -36.97 -24.82
C VAL A 166 -8.27 -36.51 -26.13
N ILE A 167 -7.86 -35.35 -26.67
CA ILE A 167 -8.38 -34.83 -27.95
C ILE A 167 -7.89 -35.71 -29.11
N LEU A 168 -6.61 -36.13 -29.11
CA LEU A 168 -6.04 -36.95 -30.18
C LEU A 168 -6.61 -38.38 -30.21
N GLN A 169 -6.92 -38.98 -29.04
CA GLN A 169 -7.56 -40.29 -28.96
C GLN A 169 -9.02 -40.26 -29.42
N SER A 170 -9.77 -39.21 -29.05
CA SER A 170 -11.18 -39.08 -29.45
C SER A 170 -11.39 -39.01 -30.97
N SER A 171 -10.39 -38.57 -31.74
CA SER A 171 -10.46 -38.53 -33.21
C SER A 171 -10.10 -39.84 -33.91
N VAL A 172 -9.31 -40.72 -33.29
CA VAL A 172 -8.96 -42.02 -33.88
C VAL A 172 -9.98 -43.10 -33.54
N ASP A 173 -10.65 -42.99 -32.39
CA ASP A 173 -11.64 -43.99 -31.96
C ASP A 173 -13.00 -43.82 -32.68
N THR A 174 -13.34 -42.63 -33.19
CA THR A 174 -14.56 -42.41 -34.00
C THR A 174 -14.44 -42.88 -35.45
N CYS A 175 -13.24 -43.17 -35.95
CA CYS A 175 -13.02 -43.58 -37.34
C CYS A 175 -12.97 -45.11 -37.54
N PHE A 176 -12.95 -45.93 -36.47
CA PHE A 176 -12.79 -47.39 -36.59
C PHE A 176 -14.09 -48.21 -36.48
N CYS A 177 -15.27 -47.56 -36.54
CA CYS A 177 -16.58 -48.22 -36.41
C CYS A 177 -17.47 -48.13 -37.68
N CYS A 178 -16.88 -47.86 -38.84
CA CYS A 178 -17.55 -47.94 -40.16
C CYS A 178 -16.80 -48.92 -41.07
N CYS A 179 -17.07 -50.22 -40.92
CA CYS A 179 -16.88 -51.28 -41.92
C CYS A 179 -17.75 -52.47 -41.50
#